data_AF-A0A975Y5L1-F1
#
_entry.id   AF-A0A975Y5L1-F1
#
_cell.length_a   1.000
_cell.length_b   1.000
_cell.length_c   1.000
_cell.angle_alpha   90.00
_cell.angle_beta   90.00
_cell.angle_gamma   90.00
#
_symmetry.space_group_name_H-M   'P 1'
#
loop_
_entity.id
_entity.type
_entity.pdbx_description
1 polymer ?
#
loop_
_entity_poly.entity_id
_entity_poly.type
_entity_poly.pdbx_seq_one_letter_code
_entity_poly.pdbx_strand_id
1 'polypeptide(L)'
;MSVADNYPPSSIFLSDDKTVAATSTSLSLVVKKTMTTQMSNELGNLALKNLRACQNNMTKVTSQELAQYRSLLADDSEAMEVLDLIEDCEGDLEDAAMSLAIRVGQEPQQPNSEWLEALAKKWRAVICEQDYRQNLLNGSIVEMMAHLKSMPTFPKILATPVLIYVLKQGVNNFCQPLDLLKQD
;
A
#
# COMPACT_ATOMS: atom_id res chain seq x y z
N MET A 1 -18.56 25.74 61.97
CA MET A 1 -19.38 25.83 60.75
C MET A 1 -19.76 24.40 60.38
N SER A 2 -20.96 23.88 60.67
CA SER A 2 -22.29 24.27 60.14
C SER A 2 -22.27 24.12 58.61
N VAL A 3 -23.08 23.31 57.92
CA VAL A 3 -24.54 23.05 57.99
C VAL A 3 -24.84 21.77 57.17
N ALA A 4 -25.52 20.76 57.74
CA ALA A 4 -26.90 20.26 57.46
C ALA A 4 -27.13 19.64 56.05
N ASP A 5 -27.46 18.35 55.96
CA ASP A 5 -28.83 17.75 56.01
C ASP A 5 -29.57 17.80 54.66
N ASN A 6 -29.89 16.63 54.09
CA ASN A 6 -31.27 16.14 53.96
C ASN A 6 -31.43 14.98 52.95
N TYR A 7 -32.10 13.92 53.42
CA TYR A 7 -32.71 12.82 52.67
C TYR A 7 -34.18 13.23 52.25
N PRO A 8 -35.03 12.38 51.66
CA PRO A 8 -35.89 12.56 50.47
C PRO A 8 -37.38 12.79 50.89
N PRO A 9 -38.45 12.64 50.06
CA PRO A 9 -39.00 11.29 49.75
C PRO A 9 -39.83 11.14 48.43
N SER A 10 -39.99 9.87 48.05
CA SER A 10 -41.16 9.16 47.49
C SER A 10 -42.24 9.88 46.65
N SER A 11 -42.55 9.31 45.49
CA SER A 11 -43.93 9.27 44.95
C SER A 11 -44.14 8.01 44.10
N ILE A 12 -45.04 7.17 44.60
CA ILE A 12 -45.64 6.00 43.97
C ILE A 12 -46.70 6.48 42.97
N PHE A 13 -46.78 5.88 41.79
CA PHE A 13 -48.05 5.76 41.05
C PHE A 13 -48.20 4.34 40.49
N LEU A 14 -49.20 3.64 41.02
CA LEU A 14 -49.80 2.45 40.45
C LEU A 14 -50.72 2.87 39.30
N SER A 15 -50.69 2.14 38.19
CA SER A 15 -51.84 1.99 37.29
C SER A 15 -51.72 0.65 36.55
N ASP A 16 -52.88 0.03 36.40
CA ASP A 16 -53.09 -1.40 36.22
C ASP A 16 -52.67 -2.01 34.88
N ASP A 17 -52.36 -3.29 35.00
CA ASP A 17 -52.43 -4.40 34.06
C ASP A 17 -53.33 -4.20 32.82
N LYS A 18 -52.74 -4.36 31.62
CA LYS A 18 -53.31 -5.14 30.51
C LYS A 18 -52.31 -5.36 29.37
N THR A 19 -51.68 -6.54 29.40
CA THR A 19 -51.55 -7.47 28.26
C THR A 19 -50.99 -6.91 26.94
N VAL A 20 -49.67 -7.07 26.69
CA VAL A 20 -49.15 -7.59 25.41
C VAL A 20 -47.86 -8.37 25.68
N ALA A 21 -47.89 -9.68 25.42
CA ALA A 21 -46.73 -10.54 25.45
C ALA A 21 -45.80 -10.25 24.25
N ALA A 22 -44.56 -9.85 24.52
CA ALA A 22 -43.47 -9.88 23.54
C ALA A 22 -42.14 -10.18 24.24
N THR A 23 -41.93 -11.47 24.48
CA THR A 23 -40.65 -12.19 24.46
C THR A 23 -39.36 -11.38 24.75
N SER A 24 -38.95 -11.42 26.02
CA SER A 24 -37.63 -11.01 26.56
C SER A 24 -36.41 -11.74 25.93
N THR A 25 -36.62 -12.65 24.99
CA THR A 25 -35.56 -13.47 24.38
C THR A 25 -34.89 -12.80 23.18
N SER A 26 -35.45 -11.70 22.65
CA SER A 26 -34.98 -11.11 21.39
C SER A 26 -33.80 -10.14 21.53
N LEU A 27 -33.72 -9.31 22.58
CA LEU A 27 -32.63 -8.32 22.71
C LEU A 27 -31.26 -8.96 22.96
N SER A 28 -31.17 -9.98 23.81
CA SER A 28 -29.91 -10.68 24.10
C SER A 28 -29.37 -11.45 22.89
N LEU A 29 -30.24 -11.87 21.98
CA LEU A 29 -29.84 -12.55 20.74
C LEU A 29 -29.29 -11.56 19.71
N VAL A 30 -29.91 -10.39 19.59
CA VAL A 30 -29.49 -9.34 18.65
C VAL A 30 -28.10 -8.81 19.02
N VAL A 31 -27.86 -8.50 20.31
CA VAL A 31 -26.54 -8.00 20.78
C VAL A 31 -25.43 -9.06 20.61
N LYS A 32 -25.72 -10.33 20.90
CA LYS A 32 -24.76 -11.43 20.68
C LYS A 32 -24.43 -11.60 19.20
N LYS A 33 -25.43 -11.42 18.32
CA LYS A 33 -25.26 -11.55 16.86
C LYS A 33 -24.47 -10.37 16.26
N THR A 34 -24.69 -9.13 16.73
CA THR A 34 -23.88 -7.98 16.28
C THR A 34 -22.44 -8.07 16.75
N MET A 35 -22.17 -8.49 17.99
CA MET A 35 -20.79 -8.66 18.48
C MET A 35 -20.02 -9.76 17.75
N THR A 36 -20.66 -10.90 17.44
CA THR A 36 -20.01 -11.97 16.65
C THR A 36 -19.76 -11.56 15.20
N THR A 37 -20.65 -10.77 14.60
CA THR A 37 -20.46 -10.27 13.24
C THR A 37 -19.37 -9.19 13.17
N GLN A 38 -19.27 -8.33 14.19
CA GLN A 38 -18.28 -7.27 14.30
C GLN A 38 -16.87 -7.77 14.70
N MET A 39 -16.76 -8.96 15.29
CA MET A 39 -15.46 -9.58 15.53
C MET A 39 -14.99 -10.38 14.30
N SER A 40 -15.93 -11.00 13.58
CA SER A 40 -15.64 -11.79 12.38
C SER A 40 -15.27 -10.93 11.17
N ASN A 41 -15.82 -9.71 11.02
CA ASN A 41 -15.44 -8.78 9.96
C ASN A 41 -14.11 -8.06 10.24
N GLU A 42 -13.75 -7.79 11.49
CA GLU A 42 -12.43 -7.28 11.90
C GLU A 42 -11.34 -8.34 11.69
N LEU A 43 -11.56 -9.58 12.14
CA LEU A 43 -10.66 -10.72 11.86
C LEU A 43 -10.56 -11.02 10.36
N GLY A 44 -11.68 -10.93 9.63
CA GLY A 44 -11.71 -11.08 8.17
C GLY A 44 -10.93 -9.99 7.44
N ASN A 45 -11.07 -8.72 7.84
CA ASN A 45 -10.32 -7.61 7.26
C ASN A 45 -8.83 -7.62 7.63
N LEU A 46 -8.48 -8.05 8.84
CA LEU A 46 -7.08 -8.19 9.25
C LEU A 46 -6.41 -9.37 8.52
N ALA A 47 -7.11 -10.49 8.35
CA ALA A 47 -6.64 -11.61 7.55
C ALA A 47 -6.51 -11.25 6.06
N LEU A 48 -7.43 -10.45 5.49
CA LEU A 48 -7.34 -9.96 4.11
C LEU A 48 -6.20 -8.94 3.92
N LYS A 49 -5.96 -8.06 4.91
CA LYS A 49 -4.81 -7.13 4.93
C LYS A 49 -3.49 -7.88 5.03
N ASN A 50 -3.40 -8.91 5.88
CA ASN A 50 -2.20 -9.71 6.06
C ASN A 50 -1.96 -10.68 4.88
N LEU A 51 -3.01 -11.17 4.21
CA LEU A 51 -2.86 -11.91 2.95
C LEU A 51 -2.30 -11.00 1.83
N ARG A 52 -2.73 -9.73 1.77
CA ARG A 52 -2.20 -8.76 0.79
C ARG A 52 -0.73 -8.41 1.05
N ALA A 53 -0.28 -8.39 2.29
CA ALA A 53 1.11 -8.11 2.63
C ALA A 53 2.10 -9.20 2.17
N CYS A 54 1.67 -10.47 2.10
CA CYS A 54 2.53 -11.58 1.66
C CYS A 54 2.21 -12.10 0.24
N GLN A 55 1.18 -11.57 -0.43
CA GLN A 55 0.79 -11.92 -1.82
C GLN A 55 0.82 -10.70 -2.74
N ASN A 56 1.75 -9.76 -2.55
CA ASN A 56 1.99 -8.74 -3.56
C ASN A 56 2.81 -9.35 -4.72
N ASN A 57 2.14 -10.18 -5.54
CA ASN A 57 2.67 -10.68 -6.81
C ASN A 57 3.13 -9.55 -7.76
N MET A 58 2.73 -8.31 -7.50
CA MET A 58 3.07 -7.14 -8.31
C MET A 58 4.50 -6.63 -8.07
N THR A 59 5.10 -6.91 -6.91
CA THR A 59 6.50 -6.52 -6.60
C THR A 59 7.49 -7.67 -6.77
N LYS A 60 7.01 -8.90 -7.03
CA LYS A 60 7.86 -10.06 -7.29
C LYS A 60 8.31 -10.13 -8.76
N VAL A 61 9.61 -10.22 -8.95
CA VAL A 61 10.28 -10.34 -10.24
C VAL A 61 10.91 -11.72 -10.35
N THR A 62 10.62 -12.42 -11.43
CA THR A 62 11.16 -13.75 -11.70
C THR A 62 12.60 -13.67 -12.21
N SER A 63 13.36 -14.76 -12.06
CA SER A 63 14.72 -14.84 -12.63
C SER A 63 14.75 -14.62 -14.15
N GLN A 64 13.68 -14.99 -14.87
CA GLN A 64 13.56 -14.72 -16.30
C GLN A 64 13.41 -13.23 -16.59
N GLU A 65 12.54 -12.52 -15.86
CA GLU A 65 12.40 -11.06 -15.97
C GLU A 65 13.73 -10.37 -15.59
N LEU A 66 14.40 -10.82 -14.53
CA LEU A 66 15.73 -10.29 -14.15
C LEU A 66 16.78 -10.48 -15.26
N ALA A 67 16.82 -11.63 -15.92
CA ALA A 67 17.73 -11.86 -17.05
C ALA A 67 17.47 -10.90 -18.22
N GLN A 68 16.20 -10.55 -18.48
CA GLN A 68 15.83 -9.55 -19.48
C GLN A 68 16.33 -8.16 -19.07
N TYR A 69 16.11 -7.75 -17.81
CA TYR A 69 16.58 -6.46 -17.32
C TYR A 69 18.11 -6.37 -17.32
N ARG A 70 18.83 -7.45 -16.95
CA ARG A 70 20.29 -7.52 -17.05
C ARG A 70 20.80 -7.32 -18.48
N SER A 71 20.05 -7.84 -19.46
CA SER A 71 20.40 -7.64 -20.88
C SER A 71 20.16 -6.20 -21.32
N LEU A 72 19.08 -5.56 -20.87
CA LEU A 72 18.74 -4.17 -21.19
C LEU A 72 19.67 -3.15 -20.52
N LEU A 73 20.19 -3.48 -19.33
CA LEU A 73 20.97 -2.59 -18.48
C LEU A 73 22.44 -3.02 -18.36
N ALA A 74 22.93 -3.84 -19.29
CA ALA A 74 24.28 -4.41 -19.24
C ALA A 74 25.41 -3.36 -19.17
N ASP A 75 25.16 -2.17 -19.72
CA ASP A 75 26.12 -1.06 -19.73
C ASP A 75 26.06 -0.19 -18.45
N ASP A 76 25.16 -0.49 -17.50
CA ASP A 76 24.96 0.24 -16.26
C ASP A 76 25.33 -0.62 -15.04
N SER A 77 26.58 -0.48 -14.57
CA SER A 77 27.11 -1.27 -13.47
C SER A 77 26.33 -1.11 -12.16
N GLU A 78 25.85 0.11 -11.86
CA GLU A 78 25.02 0.36 -10.67
C GLU A 78 23.67 -0.36 -10.79
N ALA A 79 23.08 -0.39 -11.99
CA ALA A 79 21.86 -1.13 -12.21
C ALA A 79 22.08 -2.65 -12.08
N MET A 80 23.22 -3.18 -12.51
CA MET A 80 23.57 -4.59 -12.33
C MET A 80 23.68 -4.97 -10.86
N GLU A 81 24.36 -4.15 -10.05
CA GLU A 81 24.43 -4.37 -8.58
C GLU A 81 23.05 -4.36 -7.93
N VAL A 82 22.15 -3.49 -8.39
CA VAL A 82 20.77 -3.44 -7.90
C VAL A 82 19.97 -4.67 -8.33
N LEU A 83 20.16 -5.17 -9.56
CA LEU A 83 19.51 -6.39 -10.03
C LEU A 83 19.98 -7.63 -9.26
N ASP A 84 21.26 -7.69 -8.88
CA ASP A 84 21.80 -8.74 -8.02
C ASP A 84 21.17 -8.69 -6.62
N LEU A 85 21.03 -7.49 -6.04
CA LEU A 85 20.31 -7.33 -4.77
C LEU A 85 18.84 -7.74 -4.87
N ILE A 86 18.15 -7.43 -5.97
CA ILE A 86 16.77 -7.89 -6.18
C ILE A 86 16.71 -9.42 -6.23
N GLU A 87 17.69 -10.08 -6.86
CA GLU A 87 17.79 -11.55 -6.86
C GLU A 87 18.06 -12.11 -5.46
N ASP A 88 18.96 -11.50 -4.69
CA ASP A 88 19.25 -11.87 -3.30
C ASP A 88 18.02 -11.70 -2.39
N CYS A 89 17.15 -10.74 -2.69
CA CYS A 89 15.84 -10.55 -2.05
C CYS A 89 14.74 -11.48 -2.62
N GLU A 90 15.10 -12.59 -3.27
CA GLU A 90 14.18 -13.56 -3.88
C GLU A 90 13.21 -12.90 -4.87
N GLY A 91 13.72 -11.92 -5.63
CA GLY A 91 12.94 -11.15 -6.58
C GLY A 91 12.00 -10.12 -5.95
N ASP A 92 12.07 -9.85 -4.64
CA ASP A 92 11.24 -8.84 -3.99
C ASP A 92 11.76 -7.43 -4.26
N LEU A 93 11.04 -6.67 -5.09
CA LEU A 93 11.39 -5.28 -5.37
C LEU A 93 11.28 -4.39 -4.13
N GLU A 94 10.35 -4.69 -3.23
CA GLU A 94 10.06 -3.83 -2.08
C GLU A 94 11.18 -3.94 -1.05
N ASP A 95 11.56 -5.18 -0.70
CA ASP A 95 12.65 -5.45 0.23
C ASP A 95 14.00 -4.97 -0.32
N ALA A 96 14.24 -5.17 -1.62
CA ALA A 96 15.43 -4.65 -2.28
C ALA A 96 15.45 -3.11 -2.26
N ALA A 97 14.34 -2.46 -2.61
CA ALA A 97 14.24 -1.00 -2.62
C ALA A 97 14.43 -0.39 -1.22
N MET A 98 13.88 -1.01 -0.17
CA MET A 98 14.13 -0.60 1.22
C MET A 98 15.60 -0.74 1.60
N SER A 99 16.23 -1.86 1.26
CA SER A 99 17.64 -2.08 1.51
C SER A 99 18.52 -1.00 0.85
N LEU A 100 18.16 -0.59 -0.37
CA LEU A 100 18.82 0.51 -1.09
C LEU A 100 18.53 1.87 -0.46
N ALA A 101 17.30 2.12 -0.02
CA ALA A 101 16.91 3.36 0.65
C ALA A 101 17.76 3.59 1.91
N ILE A 102 17.92 2.56 2.74
CA ILE A 102 18.74 2.61 3.95
C ILE A 102 20.21 2.92 3.60
N ARG A 103 20.76 2.32 2.54
CA ARG A 103 22.14 2.58 2.10
C ARG A 103 22.40 4.05 1.75
N VAL A 104 21.37 4.76 1.28
CA VAL A 104 21.46 6.20 0.93
C VAL A 104 20.92 7.12 2.03
N GLY A 105 20.75 6.60 3.25
CA GLY A 105 20.33 7.40 4.41
C GLY A 105 18.85 7.80 4.40
N GLN A 106 18.02 7.13 3.59
CA GLN A 106 16.56 7.28 3.67
C GLN A 106 16.02 6.32 4.72
N GLU A 107 15.17 6.84 5.60
CA GLU A 107 14.41 6.03 6.57
C GLU A 107 12.97 5.86 6.07
N PRO A 108 12.61 4.70 5.50
CA PRO A 108 11.22 4.41 5.18
C PRO A 108 10.42 4.30 6.50
N GLN A 109 9.64 5.33 6.82
CA GLN A 109 8.76 5.39 8.00
C GLN A 109 7.39 4.71 7.76
N GLN A 110 7.14 4.27 6.52
CA GLN A 110 5.91 3.59 6.11
C GLN A 110 6.07 2.07 6.21
N PRO A 111 4.97 1.31 6.42
CA PRO A 111 5.03 -0.14 6.38
C PRO A 111 5.63 -0.60 5.05
N ASN A 112 6.51 -1.61 5.12
CA ASN A 112 7.35 -2.07 4.03
C ASN A 112 6.61 -2.19 2.69
N SER A 113 5.36 -2.68 2.69
CA SER A 113 4.59 -3.05 1.50
C SER A 113 4.09 -1.91 0.59
N GLU A 114 4.30 -0.64 0.94
CA GLU A 114 3.76 0.51 0.17
C GLU A 114 4.81 1.57 -0.18
N TRP A 115 6.06 1.37 0.21
CA TRP A 115 7.07 2.41 0.14
C TRP A 115 7.54 2.67 -1.30
N LEU A 116 7.87 1.63 -2.05
CA LEU A 116 8.26 1.71 -3.46
C LEU A 116 7.11 2.24 -4.30
N GLU A 117 5.88 1.82 -4.01
CA GLU A 117 4.69 2.36 -4.64
C GLU A 117 4.57 3.87 -4.41
N ALA A 118 4.71 4.32 -3.16
CA ALA A 118 4.66 5.74 -2.82
C ALA A 118 5.79 6.53 -3.50
N LEU A 119 7.00 5.97 -3.55
CA LEU A 119 8.13 6.56 -4.25
C LEU A 119 7.85 6.68 -5.76
N ALA A 120 7.43 5.60 -6.41
CA ALA A 120 7.09 5.61 -7.84
C ALA A 120 6.00 6.64 -8.13
N LYS A 121 4.94 6.68 -7.29
CA LYS A 121 3.85 7.67 -7.39
C LYS A 121 4.36 9.11 -7.34
N LYS A 122 5.34 9.42 -6.49
CA LYS A 122 5.95 10.75 -6.39
C LYS A 122 6.61 11.20 -7.70
N TRP A 123 7.16 10.25 -8.46
CA TRP A 123 7.82 10.50 -9.74
C TRP A 123 6.92 10.27 -10.95
N ARG A 124 5.62 10.00 -10.75
CA ARG A 124 4.67 9.71 -11.83
C ARG A 124 4.66 10.78 -12.91
N ALA A 125 4.70 12.06 -12.53
CA ALA A 125 4.66 13.15 -13.50
C ALA A 125 5.79 13.05 -14.53
N VAL A 126 7.00 12.74 -14.07
CA VAL A 126 8.22 12.59 -14.88
C VAL A 126 8.19 11.29 -15.69
N ILE A 127 7.87 10.17 -15.04
CA ILE A 127 7.85 8.85 -15.69
C ILE A 127 6.78 8.77 -16.79
N CYS A 128 5.67 9.49 -16.63
CA CYS A 128 4.54 9.49 -17.56
C CYS A 128 4.58 10.63 -18.59
N GLU A 129 5.71 11.32 -18.75
CA GLU A 129 5.93 12.24 -19.86
C GLU A 129 5.85 11.48 -21.20
N GLN A 130 5.29 12.12 -22.22
CA GLN A 130 5.04 11.43 -23.51
C GLN A 130 6.34 10.93 -24.15
N ASP A 131 7.43 11.69 -24.01
CA ASP A 131 8.74 11.40 -24.58
C ASP A 131 9.30 10.04 -24.11
N TYR A 132 8.98 9.64 -22.87
CA TYR A 132 9.46 8.38 -22.29
C TYR A 132 8.42 7.27 -22.32
N ARG A 133 7.12 7.62 -22.28
CA ARG A 133 6.03 6.65 -22.15
C ARG A 133 6.00 5.63 -23.29
N GLN A 134 6.27 6.04 -24.53
CA GLN A 134 6.24 5.13 -25.68
C GLN A 134 7.33 4.05 -25.57
N ASN A 135 8.52 4.43 -25.11
CA ASN A 135 9.62 3.48 -24.92
C ASN A 135 9.35 2.52 -23.77
N LEU A 136 8.78 3.02 -22.67
CA LEU A 136 8.33 2.17 -21.56
C LEU A 136 7.24 1.19 -21.99
N LEU A 137 6.28 1.61 -22.83
CA LEU A 137 5.25 0.71 -23.38
C LEU A 137 5.82 -0.41 -24.26
N ASN A 138 6.96 -0.14 -24.90
CA ASN A 138 7.70 -1.14 -25.69
C ASN A 138 8.65 -2.00 -24.84
N GLY A 139 8.65 -1.82 -23.50
CA GLY A 139 9.50 -2.56 -22.57
C GLY A 139 10.95 -2.06 -22.49
N SER A 140 11.28 -0.93 -23.14
CA SER A 140 12.60 -0.31 -23.04
C SER A 140 12.65 0.67 -21.87
N ILE A 141 13.61 0.47 -20.97
CA ILE A 141 13.82 1.32 -19.78
C ILE A 141 15.06 2.20 -19.87
N VAL A 142 15.89 2.03 -20.90
CA VAL A 142 17.23 2.63 -21.01
C VAL A 142 17.18 4.16 -20.98
N GLU A 143 16.34 4.77 -21.82
CA GLU A 143 16.25 6.23 -21.90
C GLU A 143 15.66 6.85 -20.62
N MET A 144 14.62 6.22 -20.07
CA MET A 144 14.01 6.65 -18.82
C MET A 144 15.00 6.51 -17.64
N MET A 145 15.79 5.43 -17.62
CA MET A 145 16.85 5.20 -16.64
C MET A 145 17.88 6.34 -16.70
N ALA A 146 18.39 6.64 -17.90
CA ALA A 146 19.34 7.72 -18.10
C ALA A 146 18.76 9.08 -17.66
N HIS A 147 17.50 9.33 -17.98
CA HIS A 147 16.82 10.55 -17.57
C HIS A 147 16.71 10.66 -16.04
N LEU A 148 16.20 9.63 -15.34
CA LEU A 148 16.09 9.64 -13.88
C LEU A 148 17.46 9.82 -13.21
N LYS A 149 18.51 9.14 -13.70
CA LYS A 149 19.87 9.26 -13.16
C LYS A 149 20.52 10.63 -13.42
N SER A 150 20.05 11.36 -14.42
CA SER A 150 20.49 12.74 -14.68
C SER A 150 19.88 13.76 -13.71
N MET A 151 18.73 13.45 -13.11
CA MET A 151 18.05 14.35 -12.19
C MET A 151 18.73 14.38 -10.81
N PRO A 152 19.13 15.56 -10.30
CA PRO A 152 19.83 15.66 -9.01
C PRO A 152 18.94 15.31 -7.81
N THR A 153 17.62 15.47 -7.96
CA THR A 153 16.63 15.21 -6.92
C THR A 153 16.17 13.76 -6.86
N PHE A 154 16.48 12.96 -7.89
CA PHE A 154 16.09 11.55 -7.92
C PHE A 154 17.17 10.69 -7.24
N PRO A 155 16.81 9.80 -6.29
CA PRO A 155 17.79 8.88 -5.69
C PRO A 155 18.18 7.81 -6.71
N LYS A 156 19.33 8.00 -7.38
CA LYS A 156 19.76 7.24 -8.56
C LYS A 156 19.74 5.72 -8.38
N ILE A 157 20.17 5.25 -7.21
CA ILE A 157 20.19 3.83 -6.86
C ILE A 157 18.80 3.17 -6.87
N LEU A 158 17.73 3.96 -6.75
CA LEU A 158 16.34 3.49 -6.77
C LEU A 158 15.72 3.51 -8.17
N ALA A 159 16.45 3.93 -9.20
CA ALA A 159 15.90 4.03 -10.55
C ALA A 159 15.47 2.65 -11.08
N THR A 160 16.30 1.63 -10.89
CA THR A 160 16.01 0.25 -11.29
C THR A 160 14.74 -0.32 -10.65
N PRO A 161 14.58 -0.37 -9.32
CA PRO A 161 13.37 -0.93 -8.72
C PRO A 161 12.12 -0.12 -9.07
N VAL A 162 12.22 1.21 -9.18
CA VAL A 162 11.09 2.08 -9.57
C VAL A 162 10.62 1.75 -10.99
N LEU A 163 11.53 1.64 -11.96
CA LEU A 163 11.16 1.38 -13.35
C LEU A 163 10.61 -0.04 -13.54
N ILE A 164 11.20 -1.03 -12.87
CA ILE A 164 10.66 -2.40 -12.90
C ILE A 164 9.26 -2.44 -12.29
N TYR A 165 9.04 -1.76 -11.15
CA TYR A 165 7.71 -1.65 -10.54
C TYR A 165 6.68 -1.06 -11.51
N VAL A 166 7.02 0.03 -12.21
CA VAL A 166 6.12 0.64 -13.20
C VAL A 166 5.78 -0.31 -14.34
N LEU A 167 6.75 -1.07 -14.84
CA LEU A 167 6.50 -2.07 -15.87
C LEU A 167 5.62 -3.22 -15.36
N LYS A 168 5.84 -3.70 -14.14
CA LYS A 168 5.02 -4.74 -13.50
C LYS A 168 3.57 -4.32 -13.29
N GLN A 169 3.35 -3.06 -12.89
CA GLN A 169 2.01 -2.49 -12.78
C GLN A 169 1.33 -2.27 -14.15
N GLY A 170 2.13 -2.18 -15.20
CA GLY A 170 1.72 -1.77 -16.55
C GLY A 170 1.72 -0.25 -16.67
N VAL A 171 2.48 0.26 -17.64
CA VAL A 171 2.72 1.71 -17.85
C VAL A 171 1.41 2.50 -17.97
N ASN A 172 0.43 1.99 -18.72
CA ASN A 172 -0.86 2.66 -18.87
C ASN A 172 -1.64 2.73 -17.56
N ASN A 173 -1.68 1.65 -16.78
CA ASN A 173 -2.34 1.63 -15.47
C ASN A 173 -1.65 2.59 -14.51
N PHE A 174 -0.31 2.63 -14.54
CA PHE A 174 0.47 3.52 -13.71
C PHE A 174 0.23 5.00 -14.05
N CYS A 175 0.11 5.34 -15.35
CA CYS A 175 -0.04 6.72 -15.81
C CYS A 175 -1.47 7.23 -15.87
N GLN A 176 -2.48 6.35 -15.92
CA GLN A 176 -3.89 6.71 -16.03
C GLN A 176 -4.36 7.79 -15.03
N PRO A 177 -3.97 7.78 -13.73
CA PRO A 177 -4.40 8.83 -12.80
C PRO A 177 -3.96 10.24 -13.21
N LEU A 178 -2.80 10.36 -13.88
CA LEU A 178 -2.32 11.66 -14.37
C LEU A 178 -3.02 12.06 -15.68
N ASP A 179 -3.32 11.09 -16.55
CA ASP A 179 -4.01 11.34 -17.81
C ASP A 179 -5.42 11.92 -17.58
N LEU A 180 -6.12 11.44 -16.55
CA LEU A 180 -7.45 11.93 -16.18
C LEU A 180 -7.43 13.40 -15.72
N LEU A 181 -6.35 13.83 -15.05
CA LEU A 181 -6.20 15.22 -14.58
C LEU A 181 -5.89 16.22 -15.70
N LYS A 182 -5.48 15.74 -16.88
CA LYS A 182 -5.18 16.59 -18.05
C LYS A 182 -6.40 16.82 -18.95
N GLN A 183 -7.54 16.20 -18.63
CA GLN A 183 -8.77 16.29 -19.41
C GLN A 183 -9.76 17.33 -18.85
N ASP A 184 -9.43 17.94 -17.71
CA ASP A 184 -10.14 19.08 -17.09
C ASP A 184 -9.42 20.41 -17.41
#